data_AF-A0A1C6EAV9-F1
#
_entry.id   AF-A0A1C6EAV9-F1
#
_cell.length_a   1.000
_cell.length_b   1.000
_cell.length_c   1.000
_cell.angle_alpha   90.00
_cell.angle_beta   90.00
_cell.angle_gamma   90.00
#
_symmetry.space_group_name_H-M   'P 1'
#
loop_
_entity.id
_entity.type
_entity.pdbx_description
1 polymer ?
#
loop_
_entity_poly.entity_id
_entity_poly.type
_entity_poly.pdbx_seq_one_letter_code
_entity_poly.pdbx_strand_id
1 'polypeptide(L)'
;MSRKTIILFSIWTSFLSAVFYHFYNSWTDFGIPWVMFVCLGIYFAMDLAPKQSPGLLLSAYCGLAWGQFDFLLIFVFGTLMGLGTAAGSFLSIVLGTTVSMYIHLQILKNTPLRHMPIIFAGVCLTFSQGGENIIGLAVTFFLGILLAALCSGGQRFLMKKFPLESQS
;
A
#
# COMPACT_ATOMS: atom_id res chain seq x y z
N MET A 1 -24.45 -2.65 4.75
CA MET A 1 -24.18 -3.34 6.04
C MET A 1 -25.27 -2.99 7.03
N SER A 2 -25.65 -3.89 7.95
CA SER A 2 -26.57 -3.56 9.05
C SER A 2 -25.92 -2.57 10.03
N ARG A 3 -26.74 -1.82 10.79
CA ARG A 3 -26.23 -0.87 11.80
C ARG A 3 -25.33 -1.56 12.84
N LYS A 4 -25.70 -2.77 13.27
CA LYS A 4 -24.89 -3.60 14.19
C LYS A 4 -23.53 -3.95 13.59
N THR A 5 -23.49 -4.37 12.32
CA THR A 5 -22.22 -4.65 11.61
C THR A 5 -21.35 -3.41 11.54
N ILE A 6 -21.92 -2.24 11.20
CA ILE A 6 -21.18 -0.98 11.10
C ILE A 6 -20.52 -0.65 12.45
N ILE A 7 -21.28 -0.67 13.55
CA ILE A 7 -20.75 -0.34 14.88
C ILE A 7 -19.62 -1.31 15.26
N LEU A 8 -19.86 -2.62 15.15
CA LEU A 8 -18.88 -3.62 15.54
C LEU A 8 -17.61 -3.57 14.66
N PHE A 9 -17.77 -3.34 13.36
CA PHE A 9 -16.65 -3.23 12.45
C PHE A 9 -15.82 -1.96 12.69
N SER A 10 -16.47 -0.84 13.01
CA SER A 10 -15.77 0.40 13.41
C SER A 10 -14.96 0.21 14.69
N ILE A 11 -15.53 -0.43 15.72
CA ILE A 11 -14.82 -0.74 16.97
C ILE A 11 -13.64 -1.68 16.68
N TRP A 12 -13.85 -2.74 15.90
CA TRP A 12 -12.83 -3.71 15.52
C TRP A 12 -11.64 -3.04 14.80
N THR A 13 -11.94 -2.25 13.78
CA THR A 13 -10.92 -1.58 12.96
C THR A 13 -10.15 -0.54 13.78
N SER A 14 -10.86 0.24 14.61
CA SER A 14 -10.24 1.22 15.51
C SER A 14 -9.31 0.56 16.53
N PHE A 15 -9.77 -0.51 17.18
CA PHE A 15 -8.97 -1.25 18.16
C PHE A 15 -7.70 -1.84 17.53
N LEU A 16 -7.82 -2.57 16.42
CA LEU A 16 -6.64 -3.14 15.76
C LEU A 16 -5.69 -2.07 15.26
N SER A 17 -6.20 -0.97 14.72
CA SER A 17 -5.38 0.17 14.31
C SER A 17 -4.57 0.75 15.46
N ALA A 18 -5.18 0.94 16.63
CA ALA A 18 -4.50 1.44 17.82
C ALA A 18 -3.43 0.45 18.31
N VAL A 19 -3.74 -0.85 18.32
CA VAL A 19 -2.80 -1.91 18.71
C VAL A 19 -1.58 -1.94 17.80
N PHE A 20 -1.79 -1.98 16.49
CA PHE A 20 -0.68 -1.99 15.51
C PHE A 20 0.15 -0.72 15.59
N TYR A 21 -0.50 0.45 15.71
CA TYR A 21 0.20 1.73 15.85
C TYR A 21 1.07 1.79 17.11
N HIS A 22 0.55 1.30 18.24
CA HIS A 22 1.30 1.24 19.50
C HIS A 22 2.53 0.33 19.36
N PHE A 23 2.33 -0.93 18.93
CA PHE A 23 3.43 -1.89 18.80
C PHE A 23 4.48 -1.47 17.78
N TYR A 24 4.06 -0.88 16.66
CA TYR A 24 4.97 -0.34 15.66
C TYR A 24 5.95 0.67 16.29
N ASN A 25 5.43 1.64 17.05
CA ASN A 25 6.25 2.67 17.68
C ASN A 25 7.07 2.14 18.87
N SER A 26 6.67 1.02 19.47
CA SER A 26 7.44 0.40 20.57
C SER A 26 8.56 -0.52 20.09
N TRP A 27 8.46 -1.08 18.88
CA TRP A 27 9.41 -2.08 18.37
C TRP A 27 10.25 -1.62 17.18
N THR A 28 9.91 -0.47 16.57
CA THR A 28 10.61 0.03 15.39
C THR A 28 10.91 1.52 15.53
N ASP A 29 12.06 1.93 15.00
CA ASP A 29 12.50 3.33 14.97
C ASP A 29 12.34 3.98 13.58
N PHE A 30 11.61 3.34 12.67
CA PHE A 30 11.47 3.78 11.28
C PHE A 30 10.67 5.08 11.09
N GLY A 31 9.93 5.53 12.11
CA GLY A 31 9.26 6.84 12.12
C GLY A 31 8.06 7.00 11.18
N ILE A 32 7.56 5.92 10.57
CA ILE A 32 6.50 5.97 9.55
C ILE A 32 5.27 5.07 9.82
N PRO A 33 4.74 4.99 11.06
CA PRO A 33 3.60 4.11 11.38
C PRO A 33 2.35 4.43 10.53
N TRP A 34 2.23 5.67 10.06
CA TRP A 34 1.11 6.17 9.26
C TRP A 34 0.95 5.47 7.90
N VAL A 35 2.02 4.84 7.38
CA VAL A 35 1.96 4.02 6.14
C VAL A 35 0.98 2.84 6.29
N MET A 36 0.78 2.34 7.52
CA MET A 36 -0.22 1.29 7.77
C MET A 36 -1.65 1.76 7.43
N PHE A 37 -1.97 3.04 7.62
CA PHE A 37 -3.28 3.61 7.26
C PHE A 37 -3.46 3.77 5.75
N VAL A 38 -2.36 4.04 5.02
CA VAL A 38 -2.36 4.03 3.56
C VAL A 38 -2.70 2.63 3.04
N CYS A 39 -2.07 1.60 3.63
CA CYS A 39 -2.37 0.20 3.30
C CYS A 39 -3.84 -0.14 3.55
N LEU A 40 -4.36 0.25 4.72
CA LEU A 40 -5.76 0.02 5.09
C LEU A 40 -6.74 0.67 4.10
N GLY A 41 -6.49 1.93 3.74
CA GLY A 41 -7.31 2.67 2.78
C GLY A 41 -7.35 2.00 1.40
N ILE A 42 -6.19 1.60 0.88
CA ILE A 42 -6.10 0.92 -0.41
C ILE A 42 -6.78 -0.45 -0.37
N TYR A 43 -6.56 -1.21 0.71
CA TYR A 43 -7.14 -2.52 0.88
C TYR A 43 -8.67 -2.49 0.86
N PHE A 44 -9.26 -1.51 1.56
CA PHE A 44 -10.70 -1.30 1.58
C PHE A 44 -11.24 -0.77 0.25
N ALA A 45 -10.54 0.19 -0.37
CA ALA A 45 -10.93 0.72 -1.68
C ALA A 45 -10.97 -0.36 -2.77
N MET A 46 -10.10 -1.37 -2.66
CA MET A 46 -10.03 -2.51 -3.57
C MET A 46 -10.96 -3.69 -3.20
N ASP A 47 -11.71 -3.60 -2.09
CA ASP A 47 -12.57 -4.65 -1.54
C ASP A 47 -11.89 -6.05 -1.46
N LEU A 48 -10.63 -6.06 -1.04
CA LEU A 48 -9.83 -7.29 -1.08
C LEU A 48 -10.26 -8.29 0.00
N ALA A 49 -10.18 -9.57 -0.33
CA ALA A 49 -10.31 -10.66 0.64
C ALA A 49 -8.95 -10.94 1.32
N PRO A 50 -8.90 -11.37 2.59
CA PRO A 50 -7.65 -11.68 3.29
C PRO A 50 -6.72 -12.66 2.54
N LYS A 51 -7.28 -13.58 1.75
CA LYS A 51 -6.48 -14.50 0.92
C LYS A 51 -5.68 -13.82 -0.20
N GLN A 52 -6.00 -12.57 -0.53
CA GLN A 52 -5.32 -11.79 -1.58
C GLN A 52 -4.16 -10.94 -1.02
N SER A 53 -4.01 -10.87 0.32
CA SER A 53 -2.96 -10.09 0.97
C SER A 53 -1.54 -10.45 0.52
N PRO A 54 -1.16 -11.72 0.29
CA PRO A 54 0.18 -12.04 -0.19
C PRO A 54 0.50 -11.40 -1.55
N GLY A 55 -0.45 -11.41 -2.49
CA GLY A 55 -0.28 -10.74 -3.78
C GLY A 55 -0.22 -9.22 -3.65
N LEU A 56 -1.02 -8.65 -2.74
CA LEU A 56 -0.95 -7.23 -2.44
C LEU A 56 0.41 -6.83 -1.85
N LEU A 57 0.98 -7.66 -0.97
CA LEU A 57 2.30 -7.43 -0.37
C LEU A 57 3.42 -7.49 -1.43
N LEU A 58 3.38 -8.50 -2.30
CA LEU A 58 4.34 -8.60 -3.41
C LEU A 58 4.22 -7.39 -4.36
N SER A 59 2.99 -6.95 -4.62
CA SER A 59 2.74 -5.73 -5.40
C SER A 59 3.28 -4.47 -4.69
N ALA A 60 3.15 -4.36 -3.37
CA ALA A 60 3.69 -3.24 -2.60
C ALA A 60 5.22 -3.18 -2.69
N TYR A 61 5.90 -4.31 -2.54
CA TYR A 61 7.36 -4.41 -2.68
C TYR A 61 7.82 -4.09 -4.11
N CYS A 62 7.04 -4.48 -5.11
CA CYS A 62 7.30 -4.05 -6.48
C CYS A 62 7.17 -2.52 -6.62
N GLY A 63 6.20 -1.89 -5.95
CA GLY A 63 6.10 -0.44 -5.86
C GLY A 63 7.34 0.23 -5.25
N LEU A 64 7.91 -0.36 -4.19
CA LEU A 64 9.18 0.12 -3.62
C LEU A 64 10.33 0.02 -4.62
N ALA A 65 10.42 -1.09 -5.35
CA ALA A 65 11.44 -1.30 -6.38
C ALA A 65 11.30 -0.29 -7.53
N TRP A 66 10.08 0.00 -7.97
CA TRP A 66 9.81 1.04 -8.97
C TRP A 66 10.15 2.44 -8.45
N GLY A 67 9.87 2.74 -7.19
CA GLY A 67 10.29 4.00 -6.57
C GLY A 67 11.81 4.16 -6.62
N GLN A 68 12.56 3.11 -6.25
CA GLN A 68 14.02 3.12 -6.36
C GLN A 68 14.51 3.26 -7.80
N PHE A 69 13.83 2.63 -8.75
CA PHE A 69 14.13 2.79 -10.17
C PHE A 69 13.91 4.23 -10.65
N ASP A 70 12.86 4.91 -10.19
CA ASP A 70 12.65 6.33 -10.47
C ASP A 70 13.79 7.18 -9.89
N PHE A 71 14.25 6.92 -8.66
CA PHE A 71 15.42 7.61 -8.10
C PHE A 71 16.72 7.35 -8.88
N LEU A 72 16.90 6.14 -9.41
CA LEU A 72 18.02 5.84 -10.30
C LEU A 72 17.95 6.68 -11.58
N LEU A 73 16.78 6.79 -12.20
CA LEU A 73 16.58 7.64 -13.37
C LEU A 73 16.81 9.13 -13.04
N ILE A 74 16.38 9.58 -11.86
CA ILE A 74 16.62 10.97 -11.40
C ILE A 74 18.11 11.24 -11.31
N PHE A 75 18.89 10.30 -10.76
CA PHE A 75 20.35 10.39 -10.71
C PHE A 75 20.96 10.44 -12.13
N VAL A 76 20.51 9.57 -13.04
CA VAL A 76 21.01 9.56 -14.43
C VAL A 76 20.72 10.88 -15.13
N PHE A 77 19.48 11.34 -15.12
CA PHE A 77 19.09 12.58 -15.79
C PHE A 77 19.68 13.83 -15.14
N GLY A 78 19.70 13.88 -13.81
CA GLY A 78 20.20 15.02 -13.05
C GLY A 78 21.72 15.11 -13.07
N THR A 79 22.38 14.05 -12.60
CA THR A 79 23.83 14.06 -12.37
C THR A 79 24.62 13.72 -13.63
N LEU A 80 24.20 12.72 -14.42
CA LEU A 80 24.98 12.27 -15.58
C LEU A 80 24.68 13.08 -16.85
N MET A 81 23.44 13.55 -17.00
CA MET A 81 23.00 14.32 -18.19
C MET A 81 22.85 15.82 -17.93
N GLY A 82 23.08 16.28 -16.69
CA GLY A 82 23.12 17.70 -16.33
C GLY A 82 21.75 18.40 -16.33
N LEU A 83 20.64 17.66 -16.27
CA LEU A 83 19.32 18.28 -16.16
C LEU A 83 19.10 18.84 -14.75
N GLY A 84 18.36 19.95 -14.66
CA GLY A 84 17.91 20.44 -13.36
C GLY A 84 16.97 19.43 -12.67
N THR A 85 16.94 19.44 -11.34
CA THR A 85 16.17 18.48 -10.52
C THR A 85 14.72 18.33 -10.98
N ALA A 86 14.04 19.43 -11.30
CA ALA A 86 12.65 19.39 -11.77
C ALA A 86 12.49 18.63 -13.09
N ALA A 87 13.37 18.86 -14.06
CA ALA A 87 13.35 18.19 -15.36
C ALA A 87 13.76 16.71 -15.24
N GLY A 88 14.77 16.41 -14.42
CA GLY A 88 15.19 15.04 -14.13
C GLY A 88 14.09 14.22 -13.49
N SER A 89 13.43 14.75 -12.45
CA SER A 89 12.26 14.10 -11.82
C SER A 89 11.10 13.92 -12.77
N PHE A 90 10.78 14.94 -13.57
CA PHE A 90 9.72 14.84 -14.57
C PHE A 90 9.96 13.69 -15.56
N LEU A 91 11.14 13.63 -16.18
CA LEU A 91 11.46 12.57 -17.15
C LEU A 91 11.51 11.19 -16.51
N SER A 92 12.05 11.10 -15.29
CA SER A 92 12.11 9.83 -14.54
C SER A 92 10.73 9.28 -14.28
N ILE A 93 9.82 10.10 -13.75
CA ILE A 93 8.44 9.69 -13.46
C ILE A 93 7.71 9.33 -14.75
N VAL A 94 7.85 10.12 -15.82
CA VAL A 94 7.21 9.82 -17.11
C VAL A 94 7.66 8.46 -17.64
N LEU A 95 8.97 8.18 -17.66
CA LEU A 95 9.50 6.93 -18.17
C LEU A 95 9.20 5.74 -17.25
N GLY A 96 9.54 5.85 -15.97
CA GLY A 96 9.35 4.78 -14.98
C GLY A 96 7.88 4.43 -14.77
N THR A 97 6.98 5.43 -14.72
CA THR A 97 5.54 5.18 -14.64
C THR A 97 5.01 4.53 -15.92
N THR A 98 5.43 5.00 -17.10
CA THR A 98 4.97 4.41 -18.37
C THR A 98 5.37 2.94 -18.48
N VAL A 99 6.64 2.63 -18.16
CA VAL A 99 7.15 1.25 -18.20
C VAL A 99 6.46 0.38 -17.17
N SER A 100 6.37 0.84 -15.91
CA SER A 100 5.73 0.06 -14.84
C SER A 100 4.26 -0.21 -15.15
N MET A 101 3.50 0.79 -15.61
CA MET A 101 2.10 0.60 -16.02
C MET A 101 1.96 -0.41 -17.14
N TYR A 102 2.79 -0.33 -18.18
CA TYR A 102 2.74 -1.29 -19.29
C TYR A 102 3.02 -2.72 -18.81
N ILE A 103 4.08 -2.91 -18.02
CA ILE A 103 4.46 -4.22 -17.49
C ILE A 103 3.33 -4.79 -16.62
N HIS A 104 2.81 -4.02 -15.67
CA HIS A 104 1.84 -4.53 -14.70
C HIS A 104 0.42 -4.71 -15.26
N LEU A 105 0.00 -3.87 -16.20
CA LEU A 105 -1.33 -3.96 -16.81
C LEU A 105 -1.41 -4.93 -17.99
N GLN A 106 -0.31 -5.15 -18.72
CA GLN A 106 -0.32 -6.05 -19.87
C GLN A 106 0.38 -7.39 -19.61
N ILE A 107 1.62 -7.35 -19.13
CA ILE A 107 2.47 -8.54 -19.01
C ILE A 107 2.13 -9.31 -17.73
N LEU A 108 2.02 -8.62 -16.59
CA LEU A 108 1.87 -9.23 -15.27
C LEU A 108 0.42 -9.27 -14.76
N LYS A 109 -0.57 -8.94 -15.60
CA LYS A 109 -1.99 -8.82 -15.22
C LYS A 109 -2.60 -10.06 -14.56
N ASN A 110 -2.06 -11.24 -14.87
CA ASN A 110 -2.52 -12.53 -14.34
C ASN A 110 -1.65 -13.04 -13.18
N THR A 111 -0.70 -12.24 -12.71
CA THR A 111 0.21 -12.61 -11.63
C THR A 111 -0.19 -11.92 -10.31
N PRO A 112 0.41 -12.29 -9.17
CA PRO A 112 0.22 -11.57 -7.91
C PRO A 112 0.66 -10.10 -7.96
N LEU A 113 1.47 -9.69 -8.96
CA LEU A 113 2.00 -8.33 -9.13
C LEU A 113 1.05 -7.41 -9.91
N ARG A 114 -0.25 -7.68 -9.90
CA ARG A 114 -1.24 -6.94 -10.70
C ARG A 114 -1.91 -5.76 -9.98
N HIS A 115 -1.64 -5.59 -8.68
CA HIS A 115 -2.39 -4.64 -7.86
C HIS A 115 -1.83 -3.22 -8.01
N MET A 116 -2.17 -2.55 -9.12
CA MET A 116 -1.65 -1.22 -9.43
C MET A 116 -1.79 -0.16 -8.33
N PRO A 117 -2.92 -0.06 -7.60
CA PRO A 117 -3.04 0.97 -6.56
C PRO A 117 -1.97 0.89 -5.46
N ILE A 118 -1.61 -0.33 -5.02
CA ILE A 118 -0.57 -0.50 -3.99
C ILE A 118 0.85 -0.34 -4.57
N ILE A 119 1.05 -0.64 -5.86
CA ILE A 119 2.32 -0.38 -6.57
C ILE A 119 2.58 1.13 -6.58
N PHE A 120 1.59 1.93 -7.01
CA PHE A 120 1.68 3.38 -6.99
C PHE A 120 1.86 3.95 -5.58
N ALA A 121 1.22 3.35 -4.58
CA ALA A 121 1.47 3.73 -3.19
C ALA A 121 2.92 3.45 -2.78
N GLY A 122 3.49 2.31 -3.17
CA GLY A 122 4.90 2.01 -2.92
C GLY A 122 5.86 3.02 -3.56
N VAL A 123 5.61 3.41 -4.81
CA VAL A 123 6.38 4.46 -5.50
C VAL A 123 6.26 5.79 -4.74
N CYS A 124 5.04 6.26 -4.51
CA CYS A 124 4.77 7.52 -3.81
C CYS A 124 5.39 7.57 -2.41
N LEU A 125 5.31 6.48 -1.66
CA LEU A 125 5.89 6.40 -0.32
C LEU A 125 7.42 6.36 -0.37
N THR A 126 8.03 5.75 -1.38
CA THR A 126 9.47 5.85 -1.62
C THR A 126 9.90 7.31 -1.85
N PHE A 127 9.15 8.05 -2.66
CA PHE A 127 9.36 9.50 -2.83
C PHE A 127 9.19 10.29 -1.53
N SER A 128 8.19 9.94 -0.71
CA SER A 128 7.98 10.61 0.58
C SER A 128 9.16 10.47 1.54
N GLN A 129 9.96 9.40 1.37
CA GLN A 129 11.17 9.13 2.14
C GLN A 129 12.44 9.59 1.41
N GLY A 130 12.32 10.30 0.27
CA GLY A 130 13.47 10.78 -0.50
C GLY A 130 14.31 9.67 -1.12
N GLY A 131 13.74 8.47 -1.31
CA GLY A 131 14.49 7.30 -1.79
C GLY A 131 15.20 6.53 -0.68
N GLU A 132 15.08 6.97 0.57
CA GLU A 132 15.68 6.34 1.74
C GLU A 132 14.66 5.49 2.53
N ASN A 133 15.10 4.90 3.65
CA ASN A 133 14.25 4.17 4.60
C ASN A 133 13.44 3.01 3.97
N ILE A 134 13.98 2.36 2.93
CA ILE A 134 13.28 1.31 2.17
C ILE A 134 12.99 0.07 3.02
N ILE A 135 13.88 -0.27 3.95
CA ILE A 135 13.65 -1.36 4.91
C ILE A 135 12.46 -1.00 5.81
N GLY A 136 12.41 0.23 6.31
CA GLY A 136 11.29 0.71 7.11
C GLY A 136 9.99 0.60 6.31
N LEU A 137 9.96 1.12 5.09
CA LEU A 137 8.79 0.99 4.21
C LEU A 137 8.37 -0.47 3.99
N ALA A 138 9.30 -1.38 3.73
CA ALA A 138 9.00 -2.79 3.50
C ALA A 138 8.38 -3.47 4.74
N VAL A 139 8.92 -3.18 5.93
CA VAL A 139 8.37 -3.67 7.21
C VAL A 139 6.99 -3.07 7.47
N THR A 140 6.82 -1.76 7.25
CA THR A 140 5.52 -1.10 7.49
C THR A 140 4.46 -1.54 6.51
N PHE A 141 4.81 -1.82 5.25
CA PHE A 141 3.90 -2.42 4.28
C PHE A 141 3.43 -3.80 4.73
N PHE A 142 4.34 -4.64 5.24
CA PHE A 142 3.97 -5.94 5.79
C PHE A 142 2.97 -5.80 6.94
N LEU A 143 3.27 -4.96 7.93
CA LEU A 143 2.41 -4.73 9.09
C LEU A 143 1.07 -4.09 8.68
N GLY A 144 1.08 -3.12 7.77
CA GLY A 144 -0.10 -2.44 7.27
C GLY A 144 -1.03 -3.36 6.49
N ILE A 145 -0.48 -4.24 5.64
CA ILE A 145 -1.27 -5.23 4.89
C ILE A 145 -1.80 -6.32 5.83
N LEU A 146 -1.03 -6.72 6.85
CA LEU A 146 -1.49 -7.65 7.88
C LEU A 146 -2.67 -7.04 8.67
N LEU A 147 -2.55 -5.81 9.14
CA LEU A 147 -3.63 -5.06 9.78
C LEU A 147 -4.88 -5.02 8.89
N ALA A 148 -4.71 -4.65 7.62
CA ALA A 148 -5.82 -4.54 6.68
C ALA A 148 -6.51 -5.89 6.41
N ALA A 149 -5.73 -6.97 6.34
CA ALA A 149 -6.26 -8.33 6.20
C ALA A 149 -7.10 -8.74 7.42
N LEU A 150 -6.65 -8.45 8.64
CA LEU A 150 -7.39 -8.71 9.89
C LEU A 150 -8.68 -7.89 9.97
N CYS A 151 -8.64 -6.62 9.56
CA CYS A 151 -9.82 -5.78 9.48
C CYS A 151 -10.82 -6.30 8.45
N SER A 152 -10.39 -6.62 7.23
CA SER A 152 -11.25 -7.20 6.18
C SER A 152 -11.83 -8.56 6.59
N GLY A 153 -11.07 -9.39 7.31
CA GLY A 153 -11.58 -10.63 7.91
C GLY A 153 -12.72 -10.38 8.90
N GLY A 154 -12.55 -9.42 9.81
CA GLY A 154 -13.58 -8.99 10.75
C GLY A 154 -14.83 -8.44 10.04
N GLN A 155 -14.66 -7.61 9.02
CA GLN A 155 -15.75 -7.08 8.20
C GLN A 155 -16.59 -8.21 7.58
N ARG A 156 -15.94 -9.17 6.91
CA ARG A 156 -16.61 -10.30 6.25
C ARG A 156 -17.33 -11.20 7.24
N PHE A 157 -16.71 -11.47 8.39
CA PHE A 157 -17.33 -12.23 9.47
C PHE A 157 -18.61 -11.54 9.98
N LEU A 158 -18.53 -10.23 10.27
CA LEU A 158 -19.67 -9.47 10.79
C LEU A 158 -20.80 -9.35 9.77
N MET A 159 -20.48 -9.10 8.50
CA MET A 159 -21.47 -9.08 7.42
C MET A 159 -22.20 -10.42 7.27
N LYS A 160 -21.52 -11.55 7.48
CA LYS A 160 -22.14 -12.88 7.46
C LYS A 160 -23.01 -13.13 8.69
N LYS A 161 -22.57 -12.68 9.87
CA LYS A 161 -23.27 -12.91 11.14
C LYS A 161 -24.49 -11.99 11.34
N PHE A 162 -24.42 -10.76 10.84
CA PHE A 162 -25.47 -9.75 10.96
C PHE A 162 -25.78 -9.13 9.59
N PRO A 163 -26.44 -9.89 8.69
CA PRO A 163 -26.81 -9.40 7.35
C PRO A 163 -27.77 -8.20 7.44
N LEU A 164 -28.00 -7.53 6.30
CA LEU A 164 -29.02 -6.49 6.21
C LEU A 164 -30.37 -7.09 6.61
N GLU A 165 -31.08 -6.43 7.52
CA GLU A 165 -32.48 -6.76 7.79
C GLU A 165 -33.25 -6.57 6.48
N SER A 166 -33.88 -7.62 5.97
CA SER A 166 -34.77 -7.49 4.82
C SER A 166 -35.82 -6.45 5.19
N GLN A 167 -36.00 -5.42 4.38
CA GLN A 167 -37.10 -4.48 4.54
C GLN A 167 -38.40 -5.29 4.41
N SER A 168 -38.99 -5.63 5.56
CA SER A 168 -40.35 -6.19 5.69
C SER A 168 -41.36 -5.07 5.68
#